data_AF-A0A1V5LLK4-F1
#
_entry.id   AF-A0A1V5LLK4-F1
#
_cell.length_a   1.000
_cell.length_b   1.000
_cell.length_c   1.000
_cell.angle_alpha   90.00
_cell.angle_beta   90.00
_cell.angle_gamma   90.00
#
_symmetry.space_group_name_H-M   'P 1'
#
loop_
_entity.id
_entity.type
_entity.pdbx_description
1 polymer ?
#
loop_
_entity_poly.entity_id
_entity_poly.type
_entity_poly.pdbx_seq_one_letter_code
_entity_poly.pdbx_strand_id
1 'polypeptide(L)'
;MDGSGRLRVTRYVCAIDCGQAVNPDGVKAQMEGGVIFALSAALRGQITIAKGGVVQGNYDTYEPLRINESPEILVHLVPSHLPPGGVGEPGVPPVAPALCNAIFAATGIRVRQLPVSSTSLMRSGE
;
A
#
# COMPACT_ATOMS: atom_id res chain seq x y z
N MET A 1 -1.89 6.53 14.55
CA MET A 1 -3.35 6.34 14.63
C MET A 1 -4.00 7.70 14.50
N ASP A 2 -5.20 7.78 13.93
CA ASP A 2 -5.99 9.01 14.03
C ASP A 2 -6.44 9.26 15.49
N GLY A 3 -7.05 10.40 15.77
CA GLY A 3 -7.53 10.75 17.11
C GLY A 3 -8.59 9.78 17.69
N SER A 4 -9.04 8.79 16.91
CA SER A 4 -9.97 7.72 17.33
C SER A 4 -9.30 6.35 17.48
N GLY A 5 -7.97 6.26 17.35
CA GLY A 5 -7.23 5.01 17.45
C GLY A 5 -7.22 4.18 16.16
N ARG A 6 -7.76 4.67 15.04
CA ARG A 6 -7.77 3.93 13.77
C ARG A 6 -6.46 4.10 13.02
N LEU A 7 -6.04 3.06 12.30
CA LEU A 7 -4.91 3.14 11.39
C LEU A 7 -5.28 4.02 10.20
N ARG A 8 -4.46 5.05 9.94
CA ARG A 8 -4.56 5.89 8.75
C ARG A 8 -3.16 6.11 8.19
N VAL A 9 -2.99 5.85 6.90
CA VAL A 9 -1.79 6.25 6.15
C VAL A 9 -1.99 7.69 5.72
N THR A 10 -1.14 8.60 6.17
CA THR A 10 -1.28 10.02 5.89
C THR A 10 -0.45 10.46 4.69
N ARG A 11 0.71 9.85 4.50
CA ARG A 11 1.66 10.18 3.44
C ARG A 11 2.48 8.95 3.04
N TYR A 12 2.76 8.80 1.75
CA TYR A 12 3.68 7.82 1.19
C TYR A 12 4.67 8.50 0.25
N VAL A 13 5.95 8.22 0.41
CA VAL A 13 7.02 8.80 -0.42
C VAL A 13 7.81 7.66 -1.04
N CYS A 14 7.98 7.69 -2.35
CA CYS A 14 8.83 6.72 -3.06
C CYS A 14 9.77 7.41 -4.04
N ALA A 15 10.83 6.69 -4.37
CA ALA A 15 11.72 7.01 -5.46
C ALA A 15 11.77 5.82 -6.43
N ILE A 16 11.81 6.10 -7.72
CA ILE A 16 11.93 5.09 -8.77
C ILE A 16 13.08 5.42 -9.71
N ASP A 17 13.95 4.44 -9.94
CA ASP A 17 14.84 4.39 -11.09
C ASP A 17 14.25 3.42 -12.11
N CYS A 18 13.86 3.93 -13.27
CA CYS A 18 13.32 3.15 -14.38
C CYS A 18 14.18 3.28 -15.64
N GLY A 19 15.46 3.66 -15.50
CA GLY A 19 16.23 4.15 -16.63
C GLY A 19 15.64 5.45 -17.17
N GLN A 20 15.74 5.67 -18.48
CA GLN A 20 15.16 6.84 -19.13
C GLN A 20 13.62 6.84 -19.00
N ALA A 21 13.09 7.80 -18.25
CA ALA A 21 11.65 8.05 -18.16
C ALA A 21 11.13 8.69 -19.46
N VAL A 22 10.54 7.87 -20.35
CA VAL A 22 10.00 8.33 -21.64
C VAL A 22 8.81 9.29 -21.45
N ASN A 23 7.92 8.97 -20.51
CA ASN A 23 6.81 9.84 -20.09
C ASN A 23 6.86 10.00 -18.55
N PRO A 24 7.56 11.03 -18.03
CA PRO A 24 7.72 11.23 -16.59
C PRO A 24 6.41 11.31 -15.81
N ASP A 25 5.38 11.93 -16.38
CA ASP A 25 4.07 12.05 -15.74
C ASP A 25 3.35 10.69 -15.65
N GLY A 26 3.41 9.90 -16.73
CA GLY A 26 2.91 8.54 -16.73
C GLY A 26 3.62 7.62 -15.73
N VAL A 27 4.94 7.80 -15.52
CA VAL A 27 5.68 7.08 -14.47
C VAL A 27 5.18 7.46 -13.08
N LYS A 28 4.93 8.74 -12.81
CA LYS A 28 4.36 9.19 -11.52
C LYS A 28 2.98 8.58 -11.29
N ALA A 29 2.10 8.66 -12.29
CA ALA A 29 0.76 8.08 -12.21
C ALA A 29 0.79 6.55 -11.97
N GLN A 30 1.75 5.83 -12.55
CA GLN A 30 1.94 4.39 -12.29
C GLN A 30 2.39 4.11 -10.85
N MET A 31 3.29 4.94 -10.31
CA MET A 31 3.69 4.81 -8.91
C MET A 31 2.53 5.11 -7.96
N GLU A 32 1.76 6.18 -8.22
CA GLU A 32 0.57 6.52 -7.44
C GLU A 32 -0.47 5.40 -7.46
N GLY A 33 -0.80 4.89 -8.65
CA GLY A 33 -1.73 3.76 -8.81
C GLY A 33 -1.24 2.49 -8.13
N GLY A 34 0.05 2.16 -8.27
CA GLY A 34 0.67 1.01 -7.62
C GLY A 34 0.63 1.10 -6.09
N VAL A 35 0.86 2.29 -5.53
CA VAL A 35 0.75 2.54 -4.10
C VAL A 35 -0.68 2.33 -3.61
N ILE A 36 -1.69 2.88 -4.30
CA ILE A 36 -3.10 2.70 -3.94
C ILE A 36 -3.52 1.24 -4.03
N PHE A 37 -3.11 0.54 -5.09
CA PHE A 37 -3.37 -0.88 -5.27
C PHE A 37 -2.76 -1.71 -4.13
N ALA A 38 -1.49 -1.47 -3.82
CA ALA A 38 -0.79 -2.20 -2.78
C ALA A 38 -1.30 -1.89 -1.37
N LEU A 39 -1.68 -0.64 -1.08
CA LEU A 39 -2.33 -0.28 0.19
C LEU A 39 -3.69 -0.96 0.33
N SER A 40 -4.48 -1.03 -0.75
CA SER A 40 -5.75 -1.79 -0.75
C SER A 40 -5.51 -3.24 -0.35
N ALA A 41 -4.53 -3.88 -1.00
CA ALA A 41 -4.17 -5.27 -0.72
C ALA A 41 -3.67 -5.47 0.72
N ALA A 42 -2.72 -4.63 1.16
CA ALA A 42 -2.08 -4.74 2.46
C ALA A 42 -3.04 -4.42 3.62
N LEU A 43 -3.97 -3.50 3.46
CA LEU A 43 -4.89 -3.10 4.52
C LEU A 43 -6.12 -4.02 4.61
N ARG A 44 -6.68 -4.45 3.47
CA ARG A 44 -7.98 -5.16 3.43
C ARG A 44 -8.14 -6.21 2.31
N GLY A 45 -7.10 -6.53 1.54
CA GLY A 45 -7.21 -7.39 0.35
C GLY A 45 -7.39 -8.89 0.58
N GLN A 46 -8.01 -9.30 1.68
CA GLN A 46 -8.24 -10.73 1.95
C GLN A 46 -9.31 -11.30 1.02
N ILE A 47 -9.02 -12.46 0.46
CA ILE A 47 -9.98 -13.31 -0.24
C ILE A 47 -10.17 -14.59 0.57
N THR A 48 -11.40 -14.88 0.96
CA THR A 48 -11.77 -16.09 1.71
C THR A 48 -12.31 -17.13 0.75
N ILE A 49 -11.81 -18.37 0.87
CA ILE A 49 -12.34 -19.53 0.15
C ILE A 49 -13.17 -20.36 1.12
N ALA A 50 -14.45 -20.57 0.80
CA ALA A 50 -15.35 -21.42 1.58
C ALA A 50 -16.21 -22.28 0.65
N LYS A 51 -16.39 -23.56 1.00
CA LYS A 51 -17.19 -24.52 0.21
C LYS A 51 -16.81 -24.56 -1.28
N GLY A 52 -15.52 -24.38 -1.60
CA GLY A 52 -15.00 -24.41 -2.96
C GLY A 52 -15.15 -23.12 -3.77
N GLY A 53 -15.62 -22.01 -3.17
CA GLY A 53 -15.79 -20.73 -3.85
C GLY A 53 -15.24 -19.54 -3.07
N VAL A 54 -15.04 -18.42 -3.78
CA VAL A 54 -14.71 -17.12 -3.18
C VAL A 54 -15.93 -16.56 -2.45
N VAL A 55 -15.73 -16.09 -1.21
CA VAL A 55 -16.82 -15.51 -0.40
C VAL A 55 -17.11 -14.05 -0.79
N GLN A 56 -16.08 -13.25 -1.06
CA GLN A 56 -16.26 -11.84 -1.44
C GLN A 56 -16.74 -11.72 -2.90
N GLY A 57 -17.91 -11.13 -3.11
CA GLY A 57 -18.53 -11.07 -4.44
C GLY A 57 -18.46 -9.70 -5.13
N ASN A 58 -18.22 -8.62 -4.37
CA ASN A 58 -18.26 -7.24 -4.87
C ASN A 58 -17.50 -6.28 -3.92
N TYR A 59 -17.39 -4.98 -4.27
CA TYR A 59 -16.58 -4.00 -3.54
C TYR A 59 -17.13 -3.52 -2.19
N ASP A 60 -18.31 -3.99 -1.80
CA ASP A 60 -18.86 -3.90 -0.45
C ASP A 60 -18.32 -4.99 0.49
N THR A 61 -17.80 -6.09 -0.08
CA THR A 61 -17.27 -7.24 0.67
C THR A 61 -15.77 -7.48 0.44
N TYR A 62 -15.22 -7.00 -0.68
CA TYR A 62 -13.79 -6.83 -0.94
C TYR A 62 -13.49 -5.35 -1.10
N GLU A 63 -13.13 -4.66 -0.03
CA GLU A 63 -13.08 -3.19 0.00
C GLU A 63 -11.70 -2.63 -0.41
N PRO A 64 -11.54 -2.09 -1.63
CA PRO A 64 -10.32 -1.38 -1.99
C PRO A 64 -10.21 -0.06 -1.20
N LEU A 65 -9.06 0.59 -1.26
CA LEU A 65 -8.88 1.91 -0.68
C LEU A 65 -9.83 2.92 -1.34
N ARG A 66 -10.51 3.73 -0.54
CA ARG A 66 -11.40 4.79 -1.01
C ARG A 66 -10.67 6.13 -1.10
N ILE A 67 -11.23 7.08 -1.85
CA ILE A 67 -10.60 8.39 -2.10
C ILE A 67 -10.28 9.17 -0.80
N ASN A 68 -11.15 9.08 0.22
CA ASN A 68 -10.95 9.72 1.52
C ASN A 68 -9.87 9.04 2.38
N GLU A 69 -9.46 7.83 2.00
CA GLU A 69 -8.39 7.06 2.66
C GLU A 69 -7.06 7.16 1.90
N SER A 70 -7.06 7.77 0.70
CA SER A 70 -5.84 7.99 -0.08
C SER A 70 -4.87 8.87 0.71
N PRO A 71 -3.61 8.42 0.91
CA PRO A 71 -2.58 9.29 1.45
C PRO A 71 -2.16 10.34 0.41
N GLU A 72 -1.43 11.36 0.86
CA GLU A 72 -0.59 12.15 -0.04
C GLU A 72 0.53 11.24 -0.57
N ILE A 73 0.68 11.14 -1.90
CA ILE A 73 1.72 10.33 -2.53
C ILE A 73 2.71 11.27 -3.23
N LEU A 74 3.99 11.12 -2.91
CA LEU A 74 5.07 11.87 -3.55
C LEU A 74 6.04 10.92 -4.23
N VAL A 75 6.26 11.15 -5.52
CA VAL A 75 7.10 10.29 -6.37
C VAL A 75 8.32 11.07 -6.84
N HIS A 76 9.50 10.57 -6.48
CA HIS A 76 10.77 11.07 -6.97
C HIS A 76 11.27 10.20 -8.12
N LEU A 77 11.51 10.80 -9.29
CA LEU A 77 12.16 10.11 -10.40
C LEU A 77 13.67 10.27 -10.24
N VAL A 78 14.37 9.14 -10.15
CA VAL A 78 15.83 9.12 -10.10
C VAL A 78 16.35 9.40 -11.51
N PRO A 79 17.17 10.45 -11.72
CA PRO A 79 17.80 10.69 -13.01
C PRO A 79 18.68 9.51 -13.41
N SER A 80 18.47 8.97 -14.61
CA SER A 80 19.17 7.78 -15.08
C SER A 80 19.41 7.84 -16.59
N HIS A 81 20.57 7.35 -17.02
CA HIS A 81 20.96 7.21 -18.43
C HIS A 81 20.86 5.76 -18.94
N LEU A 82 20.32 4.86 -18.12
CA LEU A 82 20.08 3.48 -18.51
C LEU A 82 18.93 3.39 -19.52
N PRO A 83 18.87 2.34 -20.36
CA PRO A 83 17.73 2.10 -21.24
C PRO A 83 16.39 2.08 -20.45
N PRO A 84 15.27 2.47 -21.06
CA PRO A 84 13.96 2.43 -20.39
C PRO A 84 13.62 1.05 -19.83
N GLY A 85 13.24 1.01 -18.56
CA GLY A 85 12.74 -0.17 -17.85
C GLY A 85 11.23 -0.17 -17.66
N GLY A 86 10.70 -1.26 -17.11
CA GLY A 86 9.28 -1.39 -16.79
C GLY A 86 8.88 -0.59 -15.54
N VAL A 87 7.69 0.01 -15.57
CA VAL A 87 7.14 0.83 -14.46
C VAL A 87 5.80 0.36 -13.91
N GLY A 88 5.20 -0.68 -14.49
CA GLY A 88 3.86 -1.14 -14.10
C GLY A 88 3.80 -1.86 -12.75
N GLU A 89 4.85 -2.59 -12.38
CA GLU A 89 4.92 -3.36 -11.14
C GLU A 89 5.72 -2.70 -9.99
N PRO A 90 6.81 -1.94 -10.24
CA PRO A 90 7.70 -1.47 -9.16
C PRO A 90 7.04 -0.67 -8.03
N GLY A 91 5.92 0.00 -8.30
CA GLY A 91 5.17 0.75 -7.30
C GLY A 91 4.48 -0.11 -6.23
N VAL A 92 4.31 -1.42 -6.47
CA VAL A 92 3.52 -2.32 -5.61
C VAL A 92 4.35 -2.96 -4.49
N PRO A 93 5.45 -3.71 -4.76
CA PRO A 93 6.15 -4.50 -3.75
C PRO A 93 6.66 -3.72 -2.52
N PRO A 94 7.17 -2.47 -2.64
CA PRO A 94 7.73 -1.75 -1.50
C PRO A 94 6.70 -1.32 -0.44
N VAL A 95 5.41 -1.27 -0.79
CA VAL A 95 4.39 -0.58 0.01
C VAL A 95 4.05 -1.32 1.30
N ALA A 96 3.79 -2.63 1.23
CA ALA A 96 3.44 -3.43 2.40
C ALA A 96 4.55 -3.46 3.48
N PRO A 97 5.84 -3.71 3.16
CA PRO A 97 6.89 -3.65 4.17
C PRO A 97 7.10 -2.24 4.73
N ALA A 98 6.97 -1.19 3.91
CA ALA A 98 7.04 0.20 4.40
C ALA A 98 5.91 0.49 5.40
N LEU A 99 4.67 0.07 5.08
CA LEU A 99 3.52 0.19 5.98
C LEU A 99 3.73 -0.56 7.29
N CYS A 100 4.14 -1.84 7.24
CA CYS A 100 4.37 -2.65 8.44
C CYS A 100 5.49 -2.08 9.33
N ASN A 101 6.55 -1.51 8.73
CA ASN A 101 7.60 -0.83 9.47
C ASN A 101 7.11 0.47 10.09
N ALA A 102 6.27 1.25 9.41
CA ALA A 102 5.66 2.45 9.96
C ALA A 102 4.73 2.12 11.14
N ILE A 103 3.95 1.04 11.04
CA ILE A 103 3.12 0.54 12.15
C ILE A 103 4.01 0.18 13.33
N PHE A 104 5.07 -0.60 13.12
CA PHE A 104 5.99 -0.97 14.19
C PHE A 104 6.64 0.26 14.84
N ALA A 105 7.07 1.25 14.05
CA ALA A 105 7.62 2.49 14.57
C ALA A 105 6.61 3.26 15.43
N ALA A 106 5.32 3.24 15.06
CA ALA A 106 4.26 3.95 15.77
C ALA A 106 3.71 3.21 17.00
N THR A 107 3.73 1.87 17.04
CA THR A 107 3.04 1.08 18.08
C THR A 107 3.94 0.07 18.81
N GLY A 108 5.12 -0.23 18.27
CA GLY A 108 5.98 -1.33 18.70
C GLY A 108 5.47 -2.72 18.30
N ILE A 109 4.37 -2.83 17.54
CA ILE A 109 3.78 -4.11 17.13
C ILE A 109 4.33 -4.51 15.76
N ARG A 110 4.88 -5.72 15.67
CA ARG A 110 5.37 -6.30 14.41
C ARG A 110 4.23 -7.03 13.70
N VAL A 111 3.71 -6.44 12.64
CA VAL A 111 2.77 -7.10 11.72
C VAL A 111 3.54 -8.06 10.82
N ARG A 112 3.17 -9.34 10.84
CA ARG A 112 3.79 -10.41 10.02
C ARG A 112 2.80 -11.14 9.12
N GLN A 113 1.52 -10.78 9.23
CA GLN A 113 0.44 -11.36 8.45
C GLN A 113 -0.38 -10.22 7.84
N LEU A 114 -0.70 -10.37 6.56
CA LEU A 114 -1.58 -9.46 5.83
C LEU A 114 -2.94 -10.14 5.61
N PRO A 115 -4.02 -9.36 5.48
CA PRO A 115 -4.05 -7.89 5.59
C PRO A 115 -3.88 -7.40 7.04
N VAL A 116 -3.43 -6.15 7.20
CA VAL A 116 -3.22 -5.51 8.52
C VAL A 116 -4.50 -5.50 9.37
N SER A 117 -5.68 -5.41 8.74
CA SER A 117 -6.98 -5.46 9.45
C SER A 117 -7.19 -6.74 10.26
N SER A 118 -6.46 -7.81 9.96
CA SER A 118 -6.49 -9.07 10.72
C SER A 118 -5.63 -9.04 12.00
N THR A 119 -4.85 -7.98 12.22
CA THR A 119 -3.92 -7.86 13.34
C THR A 119 -4.38 -6.77 14.32
N SER A 120 -4.47 -7.10 15.61
CA SER A 120 -4.68 -6.08 16.65
C SER A 120 -3.46 -5.18 16.75
N LEU A 121 -3.69 -3.86 16.65
CA LEU A 121 -2.65 -2.83 16.81
C LEU A 121 -2.70 -2.14 18.19
N MET A 122 -3.52 -2.66 19.10
CA MET A 122 -3.55 -2.24 20.51
C MET A 122 -2.72 -3.22 21.34
N ARG A 123 -1.93 -2.71 22.29
CA ARG A 123 -1.27 -3.55 23.28
C ARG A 123 -2.33 -4.11 24.23
N SER A 124 -2.29 -5.41 24.49
CA SER A 124 -3.13 -6.04 25.50
C SER A 124 -2.67 -5.57 26.88
N GLY A 125 -3.43 -4.66 27.51
CA GLY A 125 -3.23 -4.21 28.89
C GLY A 125 -2.72 -2.78 29.03
N GLU A 126 -3.67 -1.84 29.11
CA GLU A 126 -3.74 -0.73 30.07
C GLU A 126 -5.19 -0.63 30.54
#